data_AF-A0A1E5V536-F1
#
_entry.id   AF-A0A1E5V536-F1
#
_cell.length_a   1.000
_cell.length_b   1.000
_cell.length_c   1.000
_cell.angle_alpha   90.00
_cell.angle_beta   90.00
_cell.angle_gamma   90.00
#
_symmetry.space_group_name_H-M   'P 1'
#
loop_
_entity.id
_entity.type
_entity.pdbx_description
1 polymer ?
#
loop_
_entity_poly.entity_id
_entity_poly.type
_entity_poly.pdbx_seq_one_letter_code
_entity_poly.pdbx_strand_id
1 'polypeptide(L)'
;MVIQTLRDAFSNPANMTPEMKKSMMEKRMKLYKIICFFGAAVMTWIDKAVLLDRVYQYNHTAAQICTVYLTIALVSMLLGIIASSFPDTAPCAMGVAWNGTLQVFLFLIALVHINLVAVYPELLHLTISFILISVLLSIYWFFCARDPTVRLVEAAHHE
;
A
#
# COMPACT_ATOMS: atom_id res chain seq x y z
N MET A 1 -32.41 -4.10 10.87
CA MET A 1 -32.38 -4.49 9.45
C MET A 1 -30.97 -4.41 8.85
N VAL A 2 -30.29 -3.25 8.83
CA VAL A 2 -28.93 -3.07 8.25
C VAL A 2 -27.86 -4.02 8.84
N ILE A 3 -27.92 -4.30 10.14
CA ILE A 3 -26.94 -5.17 10.82
C ILE A 3 -27.13 -6.66 10.45
N GLN A 4 -28.36 -7.09 10.18
CA GLN A 4 -28.63 -8.45 9.68
C GLN A 4 -28.19 -8.60 8.23
N THR A 5 -28.47 -7.61 7.38
CA THR A 5 -28.02 -7.59 5.97
C THR A 5 -26.50 -7.64 5.85
N LEU A 6 -25.77 -6.94 6.74
CA LEU A 6 -24.32 -7.02 6.83
C LEU A 6 -23.86 -8.41 7.28
N ARG A 7 -24.50 -9.01 8.29
CA ARG A 7 -24.19 -10.36 8.78
C ARG A 7 -24.42 -11.43 7.72
N ASP A 8 -25.50 -11.32 6.96
CA ASP A 8 -25.86 -12.28 5.90
C ASP A 8 -24.95 -12.13 4.67
N ALA A 9 -24.48 -10.92 4.37
CA ALA A 9 -23.47 -10.69 3.33
C ALA A 9 -22.08 -11.25 3.70
N PHE A 10 -21.77 -11.33 5.00
CA PHE A 10 -20.55 -11.99 5.49
C PHE A 10 -20.70 -13.51 5.62
N SER A 11 -21.92 -14.04 5.76
CA SER A 11 -22.16 -15.48 5.91
C SER A 11 -22.22 -16.24 4.57
N ASN A 12 -22.53 -15.56 3.46
CA ASN A 12 -22.56 -16.20 2.15
C ASN A 12 -22.17 -15.22 1.00
N PRO A 13 -20.91 -15.23 0.51
CA PRO A 13 -20.44 -14.28 -0.50
C PRO A 13 -21.13 -14.42 -1.86
N ALA A 14 -21.89 -15.50 -2.07
CA ALA A 14 -22.73 -15.74 -3.25
C ALA A 14 -24.00 -14.85 -3.31
N ASN A 15 -24.46 -14.28 -2.18
CA ASN A 15 -25.68 -13.46 -2.13
C ASN A 15 -25.43 -11.94 -2.26
N MET A 16 -24.21 -11.53 -2.58
CA MET A 16 -23.88 -10.11 -2.67
C MET A 16 -24.40 -9.52 -3.99
N THR A 17 -25.37 -8.60 -3.91
CA THR A 17 -25.96 -7.95 -5.08
C THR A 17 -24.91 -7.10 -5.83
N PRO A 18 -25.10 -6.85 -7.14
CA PRO A 18 -24.20 -6.00 -7.92
C PRO A 18 -24.02 -4.60 -7.32
N GLU A 19 -25.09 -4.02 -6.75
CA GLU A 19 -25.06 -2.71 -6.10
C GLU A 19 -24.22 -2.72 -4.82
N MET A 20 -24.30 -3.79 -4.02
CA MET A 20 -23.45 -3.96 -2.84
C MET A 20 -21.97 -4.08 -3.22
N LYS A 21 -21.65 -4.83 -4.28
CA LYS A 21 -20.27 -4.93 -4.80
C LYS A 21 -19.73 -3.58 -5.24
N LYS A 22 -20.52 -2.82 -5.99
CA LYS A 22 -20.15 -1.48 -6.46
C LYS A 22 -19.89 -0.52 -5.29
N SER A 23 -20.80 -0.46 -4.32
CA SER A 23 -20.63 0.43 -3.15
C SER A 23 -19.42 0.06 -2.28
N MET A 24 -19.11 -1.24 -2.12
CA MET A 24 -17.91 -1.69 -1.42
C MET A 24 -16.63 -1.29 -2.16
N MET A 25 -16.61 -1.46 -3.48
CA MET A 25 -15.48 -1.05 -4.32
C MET A 25 -15.25 0.46 -4.20
N GLU A 26 -16.29 1.28 -4.35
CA GLU A 26 -16.20 2.74 -4.21
C GLU A 26 -15.65 3.17 -2.84
N LYS A 27 -16.13 2.55 -1.76
CA LYS A 27 -15.64 2.81 -0.40
C LYS A 27 -14.15 2.49 -0.26
N ARG A 28 -13.70 1.36 -0.84
CA ARG A 28 -12.29 0.95 -0.83
C ARG A 28 -11.42 1.90 -1.65
N MET A 29 -11.83 2.26 -2.87
CA MET A 29 -11.09 3.22 -3.70
C MET A 29 -10.94 4.56 -2.98
N LYS A 30 -11.98 5.02 -2.28
CA LYS A 30 -11.89 6.25 -1.47
C LYS A 30 -10.85 6.12 -0.35
N LEU A 31 -10.80 4.99 0.35
CA LEU A 31 -9.79 4.71 1.38
C LEU A 31 -8.38 4.68 0.79
N TYR A 32 -8.17 3.97 -0.32
CA TYR A 32 -6.87 3.93 -1.01
C TYR A 32 -6.43 5.32 -1.45
N LYS A 33 -7.34 6.14 -2.00
CA LYS A 33 -7.05 7.52 -2.34
C LYS A 33 -6.55 8.32 -1.15
N ILE A 34 -7.24 8.24 -0.01
CA ILE A 34 -6.89 8.96 1.21
C ILE A 34 -5.50 8.52 1.70
N ILE A 35 -5.23 7.21 1.75
CA ILE A 35 -3.95 6.68 2.23
C ILE A 35 -2.82 7.08 1.28
N CYS A 36 -3.00 6.93 -0.03
CA CYS A 36 -2.00 7.35 -1.03
C CYS A 36 -1.71 8.85 -0.95
N PHE A 37 -2.76 9.68 -0.80
CA PHE A 37 -2.60 11.13 -0.65
C PHE A 37 -1.84 11.49 0.63
N PHE A 38 -2.18 10.85 1.74
CA PHE A 38 -1.45 11.00 3.01
C PHE A 38 0.02 10.63 2.85
N GLY A 39 0.32 9.46 2.26
CA GLY A 39 1.70 9.01 2.03
C GLY A 39 2.50 9.97 1.15
N ALA A 40 1.91 10.44 0.06
CA ALA A 40 2.54 11.42 -0.83
C ALA A 40 2.82 12.75 -0.10
N ALA A 41 1.84 13.24 0.67
CA ALA A 41 1.99 14.46 1.46
C ALA A 41 3.10 14.33 2.51
N VAL A 42 3.11 13.24 3.30
CA VAL A 42 4.17 12.95 4.29
C VAL A 42 5.53 12.87 3.60
N MET A 43 5.59 12.17 2.46
CA MET A 43 6.83 12.07 1.70
C MET A 43 7.32 13.47 1.31
N THR A 44 6.47 14.35 0.75
CA THR A 44 6.86 15.72 0.38
C THR A 44 7.20 16.62 1.56
N TRP A 45 6.62 16.39 2.74
CA TRP A 45 6.84 17.20 3.93
C TRP A 45 8.20 16.94 4.59
N ILE A 46 8.68 15.69 4.55
CA ILE A 46 9.91 15.28 5.23
C ILE A 46 11.14 15.70 4.42
N ASP A 47 12.16 16.21 5.12
CA ASP A 47 13.47 16.49 4.54
C ASP A 47 14.24 15.18 4.30
N LYS A 48 13.96 14.59 3.14
CA LYS A 48 14.61 13.36 2.68
C LYS A 48 16.08 13.57 2.37
N ALA A 49 16.52 14.79 2.03
CA ALA A 49 17.91 15.06 1.70
C ALA A 49 18.79 14.87 2.94
N VAL A 50 18.37 15.40 4.09
CA VAL A 50 19.06 15.18 5.37
C VAL A 50 19.11 13.70 5.76
N LEU A 51 18.00 12.97 5.55
CA LEU A 51 17.93 11.54 5.87
C LEU A 51 18.81 10.69 4.97
N LEU A 52 18.80 10.97 3.66
CA LEU A 52 19.61 10.25 2.67
C LEU A 52 21.09 10.59 2.80
N ASP A 53 21.44 11.85 3.10
CA ASP A 53 22.83 12.24 3.37
C ASP A 53 23.39 11.46 4.57
N ARG A 54 22.59 11.31 5.64
CA ARG A 54 23.00 10.47 6.78
C ARG A 54 23.30 9.04 6.36
N VAL A 55 22.43 8.40 5.57
CA VAL A 55 22.68 7.04 5.05
C VAL A 55 23.90 7.03 4.15
N TYR A 56 24.09 8.06 3.33
CA TYR A 56 25.22 8.20 2.41
C TYR A 56 26.56 8.23 3.15
N GLN A 57 26.64 8.90 4.30
CA GLN A 57 27.86 8.93 5.12
C GLN A 57 28.28 7.53 5.62
N TYR A 58 27.34 6.61 5.81
CA TYR A 58 27.65 5.23 6.21
C TYR A 58 27.82 4.28 5.02
N ASN A 59 26.97 4.41 4.00
CA ASN A 59 26.96 3.52 2.84
C ASN A 59 26.33 4.22 1.61
N HIS A 60 27.19 4.63 0.68
CA HIS A 60 26.79 5.31 -0.55
C HIS A 60 25.83 4.48 -1.42
N THR A 61 26.10 3.17 -1.56
CA THR A 61 25.26 2.26 -2.36
C THR A 61 23.86 2.14 -1.75
N ALA A 62 23.78 2.02 -0.42
CA ALA A 62 22.49 1.97 0.28
C ALA A 62 21.69 3.26 0.07
N ALA A 63 22.34 4.42 0.14
CA ALA A 63 21.68 5.72 -0.10
C ALA A 63 21.12 5.85 -1.53
N GLN A 64 21.86 5.37 -2.53
CA GLN A 64 21.37 5.34 -3.92
C GLN A 64 20.16 4.42 -4.08
N ILE A 65 20.22 3.21 -3.51
CA ILE A 65 19.10 2.26 -3.52
C ILE A 65 17.87 2.86 -2.83
N CYS A 66 18.04 3.49 -1.67
CA CYS A 66 16.97 4.19 -0.97
C CYS A 66 16.36 5.30 -1.83
N THR A 67 17.19 6.09 -2.54
CA THR A 67 16.71 7.15 -3.43
C THR A 67 15.82 6.60 -4.53
N VAL A 68 16.30 5.57 -5.25
CA VAL A 68 15.54 4.91 -6.33
C VAL A 68 14.22 4.35 -5.80
N TYR A 69 14.26 3.67 -4.65
CA TYR A 69 13.07 3.10 -4.03
C TYR A 69 12.05 4.20 -3.63
N LEU A 70 12.49 5.29 -3.00
CA LEU A 70 11.60 6.38 -2.61
C LEU A 70 10.91 7.03 -3.82
N THR A 71 11.62 7.14 -4.95
CA THR A 71 11.03 7.60 -6.22
C THR A 71 9.97 6.62 -6.74
N ILE A 72 10.26 5.32 -6.76
CA ILE A 72 9.29 4.29 -7.19
C ILE A 72 8.06 4.29 -6.28
N ALA A 73 8.26 4.41 -4.96
CA ALA A 73 7.18 4.48 -3.99
C ALA A 73 6.31 5.72 -4.25
N LEU A 74 6.91 6.89 -4.47
CA LEU A 74 6.17 8.12 -4.81
C LEU A 74 5.33 7.96 -6.07
N VAL A 75 5.94 7.48 -7.15
CA VAL A 75 5.25 7.26 -8.43
C VAL A 75 4.08 6.29 -8.23
N SER A 76 4.28 5.22 -7.47
CA SER A 76 3.23 4.25 -7.17
C SER A 76 2.08 4.86 -6.35
N MET A 77 2.39 5.71 -5.36
CA MET A 77 1.37 6.43 -4.59
C MET A 77 0.57 7.39 -5.50
N LEU A 78 1.25 8.14 -6.37
CA LEU A 78 0.60 9.05 -7.32
C LEU A 78 -0.29 8.30 -8.31
N LEU A 79 0.19 7.18 -8.86
CA LEU A 79 -0.62 6.29 -9.69
C LEU A 79 -1.83 5.76 -8.93
N GLY A 80 -1.68 5.40 -7.65
CA GLY A 80 -2.78 4.99 -6.79
C GLY A 80 -3.84 6.09 -6.58
N ILE A 81 -3.42 7.35 -6.42
CA ILE A 81 -4.33 8.51 -6.33
C ILE A 81 -5.11 8.68 -7.65
N ILE A 82 -4.42 8.61 -8.79
CA ILE A 82 -5.02 8.76 -10.11
C ILE A 82 -6.02 7.63 -10.36
N ALA A 83 -5.61 6.38 -10.16
CA ALA A 83 -6.47 5.21 -10.33
C ALA A 83 -7.71 5.27 -9.42
N SER A 84 -7.56 5.79 -8.20
CA SER A 84 -8.69 5.98 -7.27
C SER A 84 -9.58 7.17 -7.56
N SER A 85 -9.10 8.13 -8.37
CA SER A 85 -9.88 9.30 -8.76
C SER A 85 -10.65 9.08 -10.06
N PHE A 86 -10.12 8.23 -10.94
CA PHE A 86 -10.70 7.93 -12.25
C PHE A 86 -10.79 6.41 -12.51
N PRO A 87 -11.50 5.65 -11.64
CA PRO A 87 -11.49 4.19 -11.68
C PRO A 87 -12.05 3.61 -12.99
N ASP A 88 -12.94 4.33 -13.66
CA ASP A 88 -13.57 3.88 -14.92
C ASP A 88 -12.63 4.01 -16.14
N THR A 89 -11.58 4.81 -16.03
CA THR A 89 -10.64 5.09 -17.15
C THR A 89 -9.31 4.37 -17.02
N ALA A 90 -8.99 3.85 -15.82
CA ALA A 90 -7.72 3.20 -15.55
C ALA A 90 -7.89 1.67 -15.60
N PRO A 91 -7.21 0.96 -16.52
CA PRO A 91 -7.19 -0.49 -16.49
C PRO A 91 -6.61 -0.96 -15.16
N CYS A 92 -7.25 -1.95 -14.54
CA CYS A 92 -6.85 -2.48 -13.23
C CYS A 92 -6.78 -1.41 -12.11
N ALA A 93 -7.64 -0.38 -12.15
CA ALA A 93 -7.65 0.73 -11.18
C ALA A 93 -7.53 0.26 -9.72
N MET A 94 -8.29 -0.76 -9.34
CA MET A 94 -8.26 -1.36 -8.00
C MET A 94 -6.88 -1.91 -7.63
N GLY A 95 -6.22 -2.63 -8.54
CA GLY A 95 -4.88 -3.19 -8.31
C GLY A 95 -3.81 -2.10 -8.22
N VAL A 96 -3.90 -1.06 -9.05
CA VAL A 96 -2.98 0.08 -9.02
C VAL A 96 -3.13 0.87 -7.71
N ALA A 97 -4.38 1.15 -7.30
CA ALA A 97 -4.68 1.80 -6.02
C ALA A 97 -4.24 0.97 -4.80
N TRP A 98 -4.46 -0.35 -4.87
CA TRP A 98 -4.00 -1.31 -3.87
C TRP A 98 -2.47 -1.31 -3.72
N ASN A 99 -1.73 -1.30 -4.83
CA ASN A 99 -0.27 -1.23 -4.82
C ASN A 99 0.23 0.12 -4.30
N GLY A 100 -0.36 1.23 -4.76
CA GLY A 100 -0.02 2.57 -4.25
C GLY A 100 -0.17 2.65 -2.73
N THR A 101 -1.24 2.04 -2.19
CA THR A 101 -1.48 1.98 -0.74
C THR A 101 -0.43 1.13 -0.01
N LEU A 102 -0.03 -0.02 -0.56
CA LEU A 102 1.08 -0.82 -0.01
C LEU A 102 2.37 -0.01 0.10
N GLN A 103 2.69 0.75 -0.94
CA GLN A 103 3.91 1.57 -0.98
C GLN A 103 3.90 2.65 0.10
N VAL A 104 2.75 3.19 0.50
CA VAL A 104 2.66 4.12 1.64
C VAL A 104 3.16 3.47 2.92
N PHE A 105 2.69 2.26 3.23
CA PHE A 105 3.09 1.58 4.45
C PHE A 105 4.57 1.18 4.43
N LEU A 106 5.05 0.65 3.30
CA LEU A 106 6.47 0.29 3.15
C LEU A 106 7.37 1.53 3.24
N PHE A 107 6.94 2.66 2.68
CA PHE A 107 7.63 3.94 2.84
C PHE A 107 7.71 4.36 4.32
N LEU A 108 6.60 4.29 5.07
CA LEU A 108 6.60 4.66 6.49
C LEU A 108 7.53 3.74 7.31
N ILE A 109 7.56 2.44 6.99
CA ILE A 109 8.50 1.50 7.63
C ILE A 109 9.94 1.88 7.29
N ALA A 110 10.26 2.16 6.03
CA ALA A 110 11.60 2.58 5.61
C ALA A 110 12.03 3.87 6.32
N LEU A 111 11.13 4.84 6.40
CA LEU A 111 11.37 6.12 7.07
C LEU A 111 11.70 5.94 8.56
N VAL A 112 10.97 5.08 9.27
CA VAL A 112 11.26 4.78 10.68
C VAL A 112 12.65 4.15 10.83
N HIS A 113 13.00 3.19 9.96
CA HIS A 113 14.32 2.53 10.02
C HIS A 113 15.47 3.47 9.69
N ILE A 114 15.31 4.38 8.72
CA ILE A 114 16.33 5.39 8.41
C ILE A 114 16.52 6.36 9.58
N ASN A 115 15.43 6.76 10.26
CA ASN A 115 15.54 7.60 11.46
C ASN A 115 16.23 6.88 12.63
N LEU A 116 16.02 5.57 12.77
CA LEU A 116 16.64 4.77 13.82
C LEU A 116 18.17 4.68 13.69
N VAL A 117 18.73 4.87 12.49
CA VAL A 117 20.20 4.90 12.28
C VAL A 117 20.88 5.93 13.19
N ALA A 118 20.20 7.04 13.52
CA ALA A 118 20.76 8.07 14.40
C ALA A 118 20.92 7.62 15.86
N VAL A 119 20.14 6.65 16.32
CA VAL A 119 20.11 6.18 17.71
C VAL A 119 20.64 4.76 17.87
N TYR A 120 20.68 3.99 16.78
CA TYR A 120 21.14 2.61 16.76
C TYR A 120 21.97 2.35 15.49
N PRO A 121 23.31 2.45 15.58
CA PRO A 121 24.19 2.45 14.41
C PRO A 121 24.44 1.05 13.79
N GLU A 122 23.86 -0.02 14.34
CA GLU A 122 23.98 -1.38 13.81
C GLU A 122 23.12 -1.57 12.55
N LEU A 123 23.64 -1.12 11.41
CA LEU A 123 22.95 -1.10 10.11
C LEU A 123 22.46 -2.48 9.65
N LEU A 124 23.20 -3.55 9.98
CA LEU A 124 22.81 -4.91 9.63
C LEU A 124 21.49 -5.30 10.31
N HIS A 125 21.37 -5.02 11.60
CA HIS A 125 20.16 -5.32 12.37
C HIS A 125 18.97 -4.49 11.88
N LEU A 126 19.17 -3.20 11.61
CA LEU A 126 18.13 -2.33 11.05
C LEU A 126 17.69 -2.82 9.67
N THR A 127 18.62 -3.27 8.83
CA THR A 127 18.30 -3.78 7.49
C THR A 127 17.52 -5.09 7.56
N ILE A 128 17.94 -6.03 8.41
CA ILE A 128 17.22 -7.31 8.59
C ILE A 128 15.82 -7.06 9.14
N SER A 129 15.69 -6.20 10.16
CA SER A 129 14.40 -5.79 10.74
C SER A 129 13.49 -5.16 9.68
N PHE A 130 14.03 -4.24 8.87
CA PHE A 130 13.30 -3.59 7.78
C PHE A 130 12.75 -4.62 6.79
N ILE A 131 13.58 -5.56 6.35
CA ILE A 131 13.19 -6.61 5.40
C ILE A 131 12.11 -7.49 6.01
N LEU A 132 12.29 -7.98 7.24
CA LEU A 132 11.32 -8.85 7.92
C LEU A 132 9.96 -8.19 8.07
N ILE A 133 9.91 -6.95 8.57
CA ILE A 133 8.66 -6.21 8.77
C ILE A 133 7.98 -5.94 7.42
N SER A 134 8.75 -5.54 6.40
CA SER A 134 8.24 -5.27 5.06
C SER A 134 7.63 -6.51 4.40
N VAL A 135 8.29 -7.67 4.54
CA VAL A 135 7.79 -8.95 4.01
C VAL A 135 6.52 -9.38 4.74
N LEU A 136 6.51 -9.35 6.07
CA LEU A 136 5.33 -9.72 6.87
C LEU A 136 4.13 -8.82 6.55
N LEU A 137 4.35 -7.52 6.45
CA LEU A 137 3.31 -6.58 6.05
C LEU A 137 2.82 -6.86 4.62
N SER A 138 3.73 -7.11 3.67
CA SER A 138 3.35 -7.37 2.29
C SER A 138 2.52 -8.66 2.16
N ILE A 139 2.88 -9.70 2.91
CA ILE A 139 2.12 -10.95 3.00
C ILE A 139 0.73 -10.68 3.60
N TYR A 140 0.67 -9.98 4.73
CA TYR A 140 -0.59 -9.61 5.36
C TYR A 140 -1.47 -8.77 4.43
N TRP A 141 -0.89 -7.78 3.76
CA TRP A 141 -1.59 -6.93 2.78
C TRP A 141 -2.10 -7.74 1.60
N PHE A 142 -1.29 -8.67 1.09
CA PHE A 142 -1.69 -9.57 0.01
C PHE A 142 -2.89 -10.45 0.38
N PHE A 143 -2.95 -10.99 1.60
CA PHE A 143 -4.06 -11.85 2.02
C PHE A 143 -5.30 -11.07 2.48
N CYS A 144 -5.12 -9.99 3.24
CA CYS A 144 -6.22 -9.25 3.86
C CYS A 144 -6.80 -8.17 2.95
N ALA A 145 -6.01 -7.62 2.02
CA ALA A 145 -6.47 -6.64 1.05
C ALA A 145 -6.72 -7.22 -0.35
N ARG A 146 -6.44 -8.52 -0.60
CA ARG A 146 -7.01 -9.21 -1.78
C ARG A 146 -8.52 -9.25 -1.64
N ASP A 147 -9.18 -8.86 -2.73
CA ASP A 147 -10.63 -8.91 -2.80
C ASP A 147 -11.14 -10.36 -2.70
N PRO A 148 -12.10 -10.68 -1.82
CA PRO A 148 -12.85 -11.93 -1.93
C PRO A 148 -13.63 -12.04 -3.26
N THR A 149 -13.85 -10.93 -3.98
CA THR A 149 -14.59 -10.96 -5.26
C THR A 149 -13.74 -11.39 -6.48
N VAL A 150 -12.41 -11.27 -6.45
CA VAL A 150 -11.56 -11.77 -7.55
C VAL A 150 -11.67 -13.30 -7.67
N ARG A 151 -11.76 -14.00 -6.53
CA ARG A 151 -12.00 -15.45 -6.50
C ARG A 151 -13.33 -15.86 -7.15
N LEU A 152 -14.34 -14.99 -7.12
CA LEU A 152 -15.67 -15.29 -7.70
C LEU A 152 -15.73 -15.01 -9.20
N VAL A 153 -15.00 -14.00 -9.69
CA VAL A 153 -14.91 -13.73 -11.15
C VAL A 153 -14.03 -14.77 -11.85
N GLU A 154 -12.93 -15.21 -11.21
CA GLU A 154 -12.13 -16.34 -11.72
C GLU A 154 -12.91 -17.65 -11.66
N ALA A 155 -13.70 -17.91 -10.62
CA ALA A 155 -14.55 -19.10 -10.56
C ALA A 155 -15.68 -19.08 -11.62
N ALA A 156 -16.28 -17.91 -11.89
CA ALA A 156 -17.33 -17.77 -12.90
C ALA A 156 -16.83 -17.79 -14.36
N HIS A 157 -15.52 -17.68 -14.58
CA HIS A 157 -14.90 -17.84 -15.91
C HIS A 157 -14.39 -19.25 -16.18
N HIS A 158 -14.47 -20.15 -15.19
CA HIS A 158 -14.07 -21.55 -15.28
C HIS A 158 -15.25 -22.54 -15.25
N GLU A 159 -16.49 -22.04 -15.34
CA GLU A 159 -17.71 -22.79 -15.68
C GLU A 159 -18.22 -22.38 -17.07
#